data_AF-A0A2D8GB92-F1
#
_entry.id   AF-A0A2D8GB92-F1
#
_cell.length_a   1.000
_cell.length_b   1.000
_cell.length_c   1.000
_cell.angle_alpha   90.00
_cell.angle_beta   90.00
_cell.angle_gamma   90.00
#
_symmetry.space_group_name_H-M   'P 1'
#
loop_
_entity.id
_entity.type
_entity.pdbx_description
1 polymer ?
#
loop_
_entity_poly.entity_id
_entity_poly.type
_entity_poly.pdbx_seq_one_letter_code
_entity_poly.pdbx_strand_id
1 'polypeptide(L)'
;MTFILVYGSIFDGLRPEKDYTKKWNTLFHCPLCMGFWVGVFLFLINGYTELFTFEYKIANMFICGCISAGTSYFLSMLLNDFGIKITKGDDHE
;
A
#
# COMPACT_ATOMS: atom_id res chain seq x y z
N MET A 1 4.77 4.68 3.55
CA MET A 1 4.40 3.87 4.75
C MET A 1 4.01 2.44 4.42
N THR A 2 3.37 2.20 3.28
CA THR A 2 2.86 0.87 2.87
C THR A 2 3.94 -0.21 2.81
N PHE A 3 5.07 0.05 2.13
CA PHE A 3 6.18 -0.90 2.05
C PHE A 3 6.91 -1.11 3.38
N ILE A 4 7.01 -0.08 4.23
CA ILE A 4 7.63 -0.19 5.55
C ILE A 4 6.79 -1.11 6.46
N LEU A 5 5.46 -1.05 6.36
CA LEU A 5 4.55 -1.92 7.12
C LEU A 5 4.54 -3.37 6.61
N VAL A 6 4.76 -3.58 5.30
CA VAL A 6 4.69 -4.92 4.70
C VAL A 6 6.04 -5.63 4.65
N TYR A 7 7.14 -4.90 4.46
CA TYR A 7 8.48 -5.46 4.29
C TYR A 7 9.49 -5.02 5.36
N GLY A 8 9.15 -4.04 6.21
CA GLY A 8 10.06 -3.57 7.25
C GLY A 8 10.17 -4.57 8.40
N SER A 9 11.38 -5.05 8.65
CA SER A 9 11.72 -5.94 9.78
C SER A 9 11.47 -5.33 11.17
N ILE A 10 11.26 -4.02 11.24
CA ILE A 10 10.94 -3.29 12.48
C ILE A 10 9.53 -3.63 12.99
N PHE A 11 8.61 -4.03 12.10
CA PHE A 11 7.22 -4.35 12.43
C PHE A 11 6.93 -5.86 12.55
N ASP A 12 7.96 -6.71 12.66
CA ASP A 12 7.80 -8.16 12.78
C ASP A 12 6.92 -8.54 14.00
N GLY A 13 7.01 -7.79 15.10
CA GLY A 13 6.18 -8.02 16.30
C GLY A 13 4.71 -7.57 16.21
N LEU A 14 4.34 -6.71 15.26
CA LEU A 14 2.94 -6.32 15.00
C LEU A 14 2.26 -7.26 14.00
N ARG A 15 3.05 -8.01 13.22
CA ARG A 15 2.58 -8.95 12.23
C ARG A 15 2.13 -10.25 12.92
N PRO A 16 0.86 -10.67 12.80
CA PRO A 16 0.46 -11.98 13.31
C PRO A 16 1.24 -13.09 12.57
N GLU A 17 1.63 -14.16 13.28
CA GLU A 17 2.26 -15.33 12.67
C GLU A 17 1.45 -15.83 11.46
N LYS A 18 2.13 -16.42 10.46
CA LYS A 18 1.59 -16.87 9.16
C LYS A 18 0.52 -17.96 9.30
N ASP A 19 -0.62 -17.60 9.84
CA ASP A 19 -1.85 -18.37 9.86
C ASP A 19 -2.71 -17.93 8.68
N TYR A 20 -2.70 -18.73 7.61
CA TYR A 20 -3.43 -18.48 6.37
C TYR A 20 -4.96 -18.63 6.53
N THR A 21 -5.41 -19.07 7.71
CA THR A 21 -6.81 -19.34 8.06
C THR A 21 -7.59 -18.06 8.40
N LYS A 22 -6.90 -16.97 8.75
CA LYS A 22 -7.53 -15.70 9.17
C LYS A 22 -7.32 -14.64 8.08
N LYS A 23 -8.43 -14.18 7.47
CA LYS A 23 -8.45 -13.13 6.42
C LYS A 23 -7.64 -11.88 6.74
N TRP A 24 -7.52 -11.53 8.02
CA TRP A 24 -6.76 -10.38 8.50
C TRP A 24 -5.25 -10.50 8.28
N ASN A 25 -4.70 -11.72 8.30
CA ASN A 25 -3.27 -11.94 8.11
C ASN A 25 -2.83 -11.70 6.64
N THR A 26 -3.67 -12.12 5.70
CA THR A 26 -3.48 -11.86 4.27
C THR A 26 -3.42 -10.35 3.98
N LEU A 27 -4.14 -9.52 4.74
CA LEU A 27 -4.11 -8.07 4.56
C LEU A 27 -2.73 -7.49 4.88
N PHE A 28 -2.06 -7.96 5.95
CA PHE A 28 -0.72 -7.48 6.34
C PHE A 28 0.41 -7.93 5.42
N HIS A 29 0.19 -8.96 4.60
CA HIS A 29 1.15 -9.39 3.58
C HIS A 29 0.88 -8.81 2.18
N CYS A 30 -0.30 -8.20 1.95
CA CYS A 30 -0.66 -7.64 0.66
C CYS A 30 -0.39 -6.12 0.62
N PRO A 31 0.61 -5.64 -0.15
CA PRO A 31 0.92 -4.20 -0.26
C PRO A 31 -0.22 -3.39 -0.86
N LEU A 32 -1.11 -4.01 -1.65
CA LEU A 32 -2.31 -3.36 -2.18
C LEU A 32 -3.34 -3.07 -1.08
N CYS A 33 -3.60 -4.06 -0.22
CA CYS A 33 -4.59 -3.95 0.86
C CYS A 33 -4.12 -2.99 1.96
N MET A 34 -2.85 -3.08 2.36
CA MET A 34 -2.25 -2.11 3.27
C MET A 34 -2.17 -0.72 2.62
N GLY A 35 -1.91 -0.66 1.31
CA GLY A 35 -1.99 0.56 0.51
C GLY A 35 -3.32 1.29 0.64
N PHE A 36 -4.41 0.56 0.48
CA PHE A 36 -5.76 1.10 0.59
C PHE A 36 -6.05 1.63 2.01
N TRP A 37 -5.75 0.85 3.05
CA TRP A 37 -5.99 1.25 4.44
C TRP A 37 -5.14 2.45 4.88
N VAL A 38 -3.88 2.52 4.44
CA VAL A 38 -3.01 3.68 4.71
C VAL A 38 -3.56 4.94 4.04
N GLY A 39 -4.11 4.84 2.82
CA GLY A 39 -4.75 5.97 2.14
C GLY A 39 -6.02 6.45 2.85
N VAL A 40 -6.87 5.52 3.32
CA VAL A 40 -8.05 5.85 4.13
C VAL A 40 -7.65 6.51 5.45
N PHE A 41 -6.60 6.00 6.11
CA PHE A 41 -6.07 6.57 7.35
C PHE A 41 -5.53 7.99 7.15
N LEU A 42 -4.79 8.23 6.06
CA LEU A 42 -4.31 9.58 5.71
C LEU A 42 -5.45 10.56 5.43
N PHE A 43 -6.53 10.09 4.79
CA PHE A 43 -7.74 10.91 4.59
C PHE A 43 -8.45 11.23 5.91
N LEU A 44 -8.41 10.34 6.90
CA LEU A 44 -9.03 10.57 8.21
C LEU A 44 -8.27 11.63 9.02
N ILE A 45 -6.93 11.60 8.97
CA ILE A 45 -6.05 12.54 9.71
C ILE A 45 -5.90 13.90 9.02
N ASN A 46 -6.31 14.00 7.75
CA ASN A 46 -6.33 15.21 6.94
C ASN A 46 -6.81 16.49 7.67
N GLY A 47 -7.82 16.40 8.53
CA GLY A 47 -8.39 17.53 9.26
C GLY A 47 -7.59 17.94 10.50
N TYR A 48 -6.66 17.08 10.94
CA TYR A 48 -5.65 17.41 11.95
C TYR A 48 -4.35 17.92 11.34
N THR A 49 -4.15 17.77 10.02
CA THR A 49 -2.92 18.16 9.31
C THR A 49 -3.26 18.86 8.00
N GLU A 50 -2.95 20.15 7.86
CA GLU A 50 -3.26 20.95 6.64
C GLU A 50 -2.55 20.51 5.34
N LEU A 51 -1.97 19.31 5.31
CA LEU A 51 -1.18 18.79 4.20
C LEU A 51 -2.02 18.51 2.95
N PHE A 52 -3.36 18.44 3.08
CA PHE A 52 -4.27 18.13 1.98
C PHE A 52 -5.64 18.78 2.24
N THR A 53 -5.95 19.95 1.69
CA THR A 53 -7.26 20.61 1.91
C THR A 53 -8.41 20.01 1.07
N PHE A 54 -8.63 18.70 1.14
CA PHE A 54 -9.72 18.07 0.37
C PHE A 54 -11.04 18.08 1.14
N GLU A 55 -12.14 18.29 0.42
CA GLU A 55 -13.47 18.21 1.01
C GLU A 55 -13.70 16.80 1.57
N TYR A 56 -14.19 16.73 2.81
CA TYR A 56 -14.46 15.49 3.54
C TYR A 56 -15.65 14.72 2.94
N LYS A 57 -15.45 14.13 1.77
CA LYS A 57 -16.41 13.23 1.13
C LYS A 57 -15.93 11.79 1.12
N ILE A 58 -16.87 10.87 1.30
CA ILE A 58 -16.64 9.42 1.19
C ILE A 58 -16.03 9.05 -0.17
N ALA A 59 -16.40 9.76 -1.24
CA ALA A 59 -15.80 9.60 -2.56
C ALA A 59 -14.29 9.92 -2.57
N ASN A 60 -13.87 11.02 -1.93
CA ASN A 60 -12.46 11.38 -1.82
C ASN A 60 -11.69 10.38 -0.94
N MET A 61 -12.30 9.87 0.12
CA MET A 61 -11.72 8.81 0.95
C MET A 61 -11.40 7.56 0.12
N PHE A 62 -12.37 7.13 -0.69
CA PHE A 62 -12.22 5.96 -1.54
C PHE A 62 -11.17 6.17 -2.63
N ILE A 63 -11.21 7.32 -3.32
CA ILE A 63 -10.23 7.67 -4.36
C ILE A 63 -8.82 7.75 -3.77
N CYS A 64 -8.64 8.36 -2.60
CA CYS A 64 -7.35 8.45 -1.93
C CYS A 64 -6.81 7.05 -1.56
N GLY A 65 -7.69 6.18 -1.05
CA GLY A 65 -7.38 4.76 -0.82
C GLY A 65 -6.96 4.03 -2.10
N CYS A 66 -7.72 4.19 -3.20
CA CYS A 66 -7.43 3.59 -4.49
C CYS A 66 -6.13 4.11 -5.11
N ILE A 67 -5.84 5.41 -5.02
CA ILE A 67 -4.58 6.01 -5.50
C ILE A 67 -3.42 5.43 -4.71
N SER A 68 -3.51 5.38 -3.37
CA SER A 68 -2.46 4.80 -2.52
C SER A 68 -2.22 3.31 -2.82
N ALA A 69 -3.28 2.54 -3.05
CA ALA A 69 -3.19 1.15 -3.48
C ALA A 69 -2.53 1.03 -4.87
N GLY A 70 -2.96 1.86 -5.83
CA GLY A 70 -2.41 1.91 -7.19
C GLY A 70 -0.93 2.26 -7.21
N THR A 71 -0.49 3.26 -6.44
CA THR A 71 0.92 3.62 -6.28
C THR A 71 1.72 2.49 -5.65
N SER A 72 1.17 1.80 -4.65
CA SER A 72 1.85 0.66 -4.01
C SER A 72 1.97 -0.54 -4.96
N TYR A 73 0.96 -0.79 -5.79
CA TYR A 73 1.02 -1.81 -6.83
C TYR A 73 2.04 -1.46 -7.91
N PHE A 74 1.99 -0.22 -8.42
CA PHE A 74 2.93 0.28 -9.42
C PHE A 74 4.38 0.19 -8.93
N LEU A 75 4.64 0.57 -7.68
CA LEU A 75 5.96 0.49 -7.10
C LEU A 75 6.40 -0.96 -6.87
N SER A 76 5.47 -1.88 -6.55
CA SER A 76 5.76 -3.32 -6.46
C SER A 76 6.03 -3.95 -7.83
N MET A 77 5.52 -3.36 -8.91
CA MET A 77 5.80 -3.80 -10.28
C MET A 77 7.16 -3.28 -10.78
N LEU A 78 7.55 -2.07 -10.34
CA LEU A 78 8.83 -1.44 -10.67
C LEU A 78 10.01 -1.95 -9.86
N LEU A 79 9.82 -2.23 -8.56
CA LEU A 79 10.87 -2.67 -7.64
C LEU A 79 10.64 -4.13 -7.29
N ASN A 80 11.63 -4.98 -7.56
CA ASN A 80 11.66 -6.38 -7.13
C ASN A 80 12.70 -6.53 -6.00
N ASP A 81 12.65 -7.64 -5.24
CA ASP A 81 13.51 -7.91 -4.06
C ASP A 81 15.03 -7.79 -4.33
N PHE A 82 15.45 -7.75 -5.60
CA PHE A 82 16.85 -7.59 -6.04
C PHE A 82 17.15 -6.36 -6.91
N GLY A 83 16.20 -5.44 -7.17
CA GLY A 83 16.45 -4.23 -7.96
C GLY A 83 15.27 -3.69 -8.78
N ILE A 84 15.55 -2.74 -9.69
CA ILE A 84 14.57 -2.15 -10.62
C ILE A 84 14.30 -3.14 -11.76
N LYS A 85 13.04 -3.51 -11.95
CA LYS A 85 12.60 -4.43 -12.99
C LYS A 85 12.40 -3.66 -14.31
N ILE A 86 13.50 -3.40 -15.03
CA ILE A 86 13.42 -2.90 -16.41
C ILE A 86 13.17 -4.12 -17.30
N THR A 87 11.90 -4.43 -17.56
CA THR A 87 11.57 -5.28 -18.72
C THR A 87 11.91 -4.44 -19.95
N LYS A 88 13.10 -4.65 -20.51
CA LYS A 88 13.37 -4.34 -21.91
C LYS A 88 12.33 -5.15 -22.68
N GLY A 89 11.41 -4.48 -23.38
CA GLY A 89 10.55 -5.17 -24.32
C GLY A 89 11.47 -5.71 -25.40
N ASP A 90 11.88 -6.98 -25.27
CA ASP A 90 12.47 -7.69 -26.38
C ASP A 90 11.31 -8.05 -27.30
N ASP A 91 11.29 -7.29 -28.37
CA ASP A 91 10.67 -7.53 -29.66
C ASP A 91 10.56 -9.04 -29.92
N HIS A 92 9.32 -9.48 -30.08
CA HIS A 92 8.97 -10.84 -30.45
C HIS A 92 9.49 -11.11 -31.86
N GLU A 93 10.58 -11.88 -32.00
CA GLU A 93 10.97 -12.60 -33.23
C GLU A 93 10.88 -14.11 -33.00
#